data_AF-A0A6J6P4B6-F1
#
_entry.id   AF-A0A6J6P4B6-F1
#
_cell.length_a   1.000
_cell.length_b   1.000
_cell.length_c   1.000
_cell.angle_alpha   90.00
_cell.angle_beta   90.00
_cell.angle_gamma   90.00
#
_symmetry.space_group_name_H-M   'P 1'
#
loop_
_entity.id
_entity.type
_entity.pdbx_description
1 polymer ?
#
loop_
_entity_poly.entity_id
_entity_poly.type
_entity_poly.pdbx_seq_one_letter_code
_entity_poly.pdbx_strand_id
1 'polypeptide(L)'
;MTTSTSSSRTAALGLVAGAILLAVVAAFAIFLPKAHGSEIELPETLPGGLERVVQPEDSEFDESEIEGSAADALAELYDADATVGDYATADRSAQVTVTVLDVPAGPFLPTGPVPDPETYGYARGATELVTVGDAICSLNYAQPVPSGQPVDEDEQPAGAFCQLGSGERTFLASGSGVAPDAIVDILESLAD
;
A
#
# COMPACT_ATOMS: atom_id res chain seq x y z
N MET A 1 12.65 -53.52 55.41
CA MET A 1 12.61 -52.06 55.61
C MET A 1 12.68 -51.42 54.24
N THR A 2 11.55 -50.97 53.73
CA THR A 2 11.39 -50.49 52.35
C THR A 2 11.65 -48.99 52.32
N THR A 3 12.69 -48.62 51.59
CA THR A 3 13.17 -47.24 51.40
C THR A 3 12.18 -46.47 50.54
N SER A 4 11.45 -45.52 51.13
CA SER A 4 10.62 -44.54 50.42
C SER A 4 11.10 -43.15 50.75
N THR A 5 12.08 -42.63 50.01
CA THR A 5 12.40 -41.20 50.03
C THR A 5 13.13 -40.81 48.74
N SER A 6 12.41 -40.46 47.67
CA SER A 6 12.95 -39.68 46.54
C SER A 6 11.88 -39.46 45.45
N SER A 7 10.88 -38.62 45.68
CA SER A 7 9.92 -38.25 44.60
C SER A 7 9.61 -36.77 44.51
N SER A 8 9.79 -35.99 45.59
CA SER A 8 9.46 -34.55 45.61
C SER A 8 10.51 -33.69 44.89
N ARG A 9 11.79 -34.08 44.95
CA ARG A 9 12.88 -33.32 44.31
C ARG A 9 12.83 -33.40 42.78
N THR A 10 12.46 -34.55 42.24
CA THR A 10 12.33 -34.78 40.80
C THR A 10 11.13 -34.01 40.22
N ALA A 11 10.01 -33.94 40.95
CA ALA A 11 8.85 -33.16 40.55
C ALA A 11 9.12 -31.64 40.55
N ALA A 12 9.82 -31.14 41.57
CA ALA A 12 10.20 -29.72 41.64
C ALA A 12 11.16 -29.32 40.51
N LEU A 13 12.13 -30.19 40.17
CA LEU A 13 13.04 -29.94 39.04
C LEU A 13 12.32 -29.88 37.70
N GLY A 14 11.31 -30.74 37.49
CA GLY A 14 10.51 -30.72 36.27
C GLY A 14 9.71 -29.43 36.09
N LEU A 15 9.17 -28.88 37.19
CA LEU A 15 8.40 -27.64 37.17
C LEU A 15 9.29 -26.43 36.87
N VAL A 16 10.49 -26.37 37.47
CA VAL A 16 11.47 -25.31 37.19
C VAL A 16 11.95 -25.38 35.75
N ALA A 17 12.29 -26.57 35.25
CA ALA A 17 12.72 -26.76 33.86
C ALA A 17 11.60 -26.37 32.86
N GLY A 18 10.35 -26.74 33.14
CA GLY A 18 9.20 -26.35 32.34
C GLY A 18 8.96 -24.84 32.32
N ALA A 19 9.07 -24.18 33.48
CA ALA A 19 8.92 -22.72 33.58
C ALA A 19 10.03 -21.98 32.82
N ILE A 20 11.28 -22.45 32.89
CA ILE A 20 12.39 -21.87 32.12
C ILE A 20 12.15 -22.04 30.62
N LEU A 21 11.75 -23.22 30.18
CA LEU A 21 11.48 -23.47 28.76
C LEU A 21 10.32 -22.62 28.24
N LEU A 22 9.25 -22.47 29.02
CA LEU A 22 8.13 -21.59 28.69
C LEU A 22 8.58 -20.13 28.61
N ALA A 23 9.40 -19.66 29.55
CA ALA A 23 9.93 -18.30 29.54
C ALA A 23 10.83 -18.04 28.32
N VAL A 24 11.62 -19.03 27.90
CA VAL A 24 12.43 -18.96 26.68
C VAL A 24 11.54 -18.89 25.44
N VAL A 25 10.49 -19.72 25.34
CA VAL A 25 9.54 -19.67 24.21
C VAL A 25 8.79 -18.34 24.16
N ALA A 26 8.33 -17.83 25.31
CA ALA A 26 7.67 -16.54 25.39
C ALA A 26 8.62 -15.40 25.01
N ALA A 27 9.87 -15.42 25.50
CA ALA A 27 10.88 -14.45 25.08
C ALA A 27 11.14 -14.56 23.57
N PHE A 28 11.24 -15.76 23.01
CA PHE A 28 11.44 -15.96 21.59
C PHE A 28 10.25 -15.49 20.75
N ALA A 29 9.01 -15.64 21.23
CA ALA A 29 7.82 -15.13 20.56
C ALA A 29 7.70 -13.60 20.63
N ILE A 30 8.18 -12.98 21.71
CA ILE A 30 8.17 -11.51 21.89
C ILE A 30 9.34 -10.84 21.17
N PHE A 31 10.50 -11.50 21.13
CA PHE A 31 11.75 -10.98 20.54
C PHE A 31 12.06 -11.56 19.16
N LEU A 32 11.18 -12.38 18.57
CA LEU A 32 11.37 -12.78 17.19
C LEU A 32 11.35 -11.49 16.36
N PRO A 33 12.41 -11.17 15.60
CA PRO A 33 12.30 -10.18 14.56
C PRO A 33 11.11 -10.60 13.72
N LYS A 34 10.16 -9.69 13.48
CA LYS A 34 9.10 -9.97 12.51
C LYS A 34 9.85 -10.39 11.25
N ALA A 35 9.60 -11.62 10.81
CA ALA A 35 10.13 -12.07 9.53
C ALA A 35 9.31 -11.30 8.50
N HIS A 36 9.75 -10.07 8.26
CA HIS A 36 9.33 -9.26 7.15
C HIS A 36 9.44 -10.16 5.92
N GLY A 37 8.37 -10.23 5.13
CA GLY A 37 8.32 -10.94 3.87
C GLY A 37 9.50 -10.51 3.00
N SER A 38 9.79 -11.27 1.95
CA SER A 38 10.79 -10.84 0.97
C SER A 38 10.56 -9.38 0.60
N GLU A 39 11.56 -8.54 0.85
CA GLU A 39 11.56 -7.10 0.59
C GLU A 39 10.94 -6.83 -0.78
N ILE A 40 9.89 -6.00 -0.82
CA ILE A 40 9.15 -5.72 -2.04
C ILE A 40 9.97 -4.71 -2.84
N GLU A 41 10.83 -5.20 -3.73
CA GLU A 41 11.60 -4.31 -4.60
C GLU A 41 10.71 -3.78 -5.73
N LEU A 42 10.54 -2.46 -5.78
CA LEU A 42 9.90 -1.80 -6.92
C LEU A 42 10.91 -1.66 -8.09
N PRO A 43 10.46 -1.79 -9.35
CA PRO A 43 11.34 -1.69 -10.51
C PRO A 43 11.77 -0.24 -10.78
N GLU A 44 12.91 -0.03 -11.44
CA GLU A 44 13.38 1.31 -11.81
C GLU A 44 12.52 1.99 -12.89
N THR A 45 11.73 1.21 -13.62
CA THR A 45 10.87 1.69 -14.71
C THR A 45 9.52 1.00 -14.68
N LEU A 46 8.47 1.74 -14.97
CA LEU A 46 7.10 1.26 -15.10
C LEU A 46 6.59 1.40 -16.56
N PRO A 47 5.49 0.70 -16.92
CA PRO A 47 4.80 0.93 -18.18
C PRO A 47 4.54 2.41 -18.47
N GLY A 48 4.49 2.76 -19.77
CA GLY A 48 4.27 4.15 -20.20
C GLY A 48 5.53 5.03 -20.20
N GLY A 49 6.72 4.47 -19.97
CA GLY A 49 7.98 5.22 -19.97
C GLY A 49 8.16 6.08 -18.71
N LEU A 50 7.56 5.63 -17.60
CA LEU A 50 7.72 6.18 -16.27
C LEU A 50 9.02 5.64 -15.67
N GLU A 51 9.93 6.54 -15.32
CA GLU A 51 11.21 6.22 -14.68
C GLU A 51 11.14 6.67 -13.23
N ARG A 52 11.79 5.92 -12.33
CA ARG A 52 11.86 6.29 -10.92
C ARG A 52 12.49 7.67 -10.77
N VAL A 53 11.87 8.52 -9.96
CA VAL A 53 12.33 9.88 -9.75
C VAL A 53 13.60 9.84 -8.92
N VAL A 54 14.71 10.27 -9.53
CA VAL A 54 15.98 10.48 -8.83
C VAL A 54 16.18 11.98 -8.68
N GLN A 55 16.29 12.44 -7.43
CA GLN A 55 16.58 13.84 -7.17
C GLN A 55 18.02 14.20 -7.60
N PRO A 56 18.27 15.45 -8.01
CA PRO A 56 19.63 15.94 -8.27
C PRO A 56 20.54 15.75 -7.05
N GLU A 57 21.82 15.47 -7.27
CA GLU A 57 22.80 15.27 -6.19
C GLU A 57 22.96 16.49 -5.25
N ASP A 58 22.53 17.68 -5.67
CA ASP A 58 22.57 18.93 -4.91
C ASP A 58 21.25 19.28 -4.21
N SER A 59 20.25 18.40 -4.25
CA SER A 59 19.00 18.61 -3.51
C SER A 59 19.25 18.55 -1.99
N GLU A 60 18.57 19.42 -1.24
CA GLU A 60 18.55 19.37 0.22
C GLU A 60 17.72 18.19 0.76
N PHE A 61 16.94 17.55 -0.12
CA PHE A 61 16.09 16.40 0.21
C PHE A 61 16.53 15.18 -0.60
N ASP A 62 16.70 14.05 0.08
CA ASP A 62 16.95 12.76 -0.55
C ASP A 62 15.60 12.05 -0.79
N GLU A 63 15.25 11.79 -2.04
CA GLU A 63 13.98 11.13 -2.39
C GLU A 63 13.88 9.76 -1.74
N SER A 64 14.99 9.04 -1.65
CA SER A 64 15.02 7.71 -1.04
C SER A 64 14.75 7.76 0.48
N GLU A 65 15.10 8.88 1.13
CA GLU A 65 14.76 9.12 2.54
C GLU A 65 13.26 9.41 2.71
N ILE A 66 12.65 10.14 1.77
CA ILE A 66 11.20 10.43 1.77
C ILE A 66 10.41 9.13 1.55
N GLU A 67 10.74 8.38 0.50
CA GLU A 67 10.11 7.10 0.17
C GLU A 67 10.27 6.10 1.32
N GLY A 68 11.48 5.98 1.87
CA GLY A 68 11.78 5.14 3.02
C GLY A 68 10.98 5.54 4.27
N SER A 69 10.92 6.83 4.59
CA SER A 69 10.14 7.32 5.72
C SER A 69 8.63 7.08 5.53
N ALA A 70 8.11 7.18 4.31
CA ALA A 70 6.71 6.89 4.02
C ALA A 70 6.41 5.39 4.16
N ALA A 71 7.29 4.53 3.63
CA ALA A 71 7.21 3.09 3.77
C ALA A 71 7.26 2.66 5.25
N ASP A 72 8.19 3.20 6.05
CA ASP A 72 8.30 2.91 7.48
C ASP A 72 7.02 3.29 8.25
N ALA A 73 6.46 4.48 7.96
CA ALA A 73 5.24 4.94 8.60
C ALA A 73 4.03 4.04 8.26
N LEU A 74 3.92 3.59 7.02
CA LEU A 74 2.90 2.63 6.59
C LEU A 74 3.11 1.27 7.24
N ALA A 75 4.36 0.81 7.30
CA ALA A 75 4.68 -0.48 7.88
C ALA A 75 4.35 -0.53 9.38
N GLU A 76 4.66 0.55 10.13
CA GLU A 76 4.26 0.69 11.53
C GLU A 76 2.74 0.71 11.69
N LEU A 77 2.03 1.46 10.84
CA LEU A 77 0.58 1.63 10.94
C LEU A 77 -0.20 0.34 10.67
N TYR A 78 0.19 -0.41 9.64
CA TYR A 78 -0.49 -1.62 9.20
C TYR A 78 0.07 -2.90 9.80
N ASP A 79 1.19 -2.80 10.52
CA ASP A 79 1.97 -3.93 11.01
C ASP A 79 2.33 -4.94 9.90
N ALA A 80 2.77 -4.43 8.76
CA ALA A 80 3.05 -5.18 7.54
C ALA A 80 4.17 -4.51 6.73
N ASP A 81 4.77 -5.20 5.77
CA ASP A 81 5.77 -4.59 4.90
C ASP A 81 5.13 -3.60 3.94
N ALA A 82 5.84 -2.50 3.68
CA ALA A 82 5.42 -1.49 2.73
C ALA A 82 6.61 -1.03 1.89
N THR A 83 6.33 -0.62 0.65
CA THR A 83 7.31 0.06 -0.21
C THR A 83 6.61 1.15 -0.99
N VAL A 84 7.29 2.29 -1.12
CA VAL A 84 6.81 3.47 -1.85
C VAL A 84 7.82 3.80 -2.93
N GLY A 85 7.35 4.23 -4.10
CA GLY A 85 8.20 4.69 -5.19
C GLY A 85 7.53 5.77 -6.01
N ASP A 86 8.25 6.85 -6.29
CA ASP A 86 7.81 7.94 -7.15
C ASP A 86 8.38 7.79 -8.56
N TYR A 87 7.53 7.96 -9.57
CA TYR A 87 7.86 7.77 -10.98
C TYR A 87 7.39 8.95 -11.81
N ALA A 88 8.16 9.32 -12.83
CA ALA A 88 7.78 10.36 -13.77
C ALA A 88 8.27 10.05 -15.18
N THR A 89 7.59 10.62 -16.16
CA THR A 89 8.10 10.68 -17.55
C THR A 89 9.27 11.65 -17.62
N ALA A 90 10.17 11.46 -18.59
CA ALA A 90 11.36 12.30 -18.74
C ALA A 90 11.04 13.80 -18.93
N ASP A 91 9.89 14.13 -19.53
CA ASP A 91 9.41 15.50 -19.70
C ASP A 91 8.52 16.01 -18.55
N ARG A 92 8.27 15.16 -17.54
CA ARG A 92 7.41 15.39 -16.38
C ARG A 92 5.96 15.72 -16.74
N SER A 93 5.50 15.29 -17.92
CA SER A 93 4.10 15.40 -18.32
C SER A 93 3.17 14.50 -17.49
N ALA A 94 3.75 13.44 -16.93
CA ALA A 94 3.09 12.43 -16.11
C ALA A 94 3.93 12.09 -14.88
N GLN A 95 3.27 11.87 -13.74
CA GLN A 95 3.86 11.42 -12.48
C GLN A 95 2.93 10.44 -11.77
N VAL A 96 3.50 9.38 -11.18
CA VAL A 96 2.79 8.35 -10.42
C VAL A 96 3.59 7.99 -9.17
N THR A 97 2.94 8.04 -8.01
CA THR A 97 3.42 7.42 -6.78
C THR A 97 2.80 6.03 -6.66
N VAL A 98 3.63 5.01 -6.48
CA VAL A 98 3.22 3.63 -6.23
C VAL A 98 3.45 3.31 -4.76
N THR A 99 2.51 2.59 -4.15
CA THR A 99 2.63 2.05 -2.79
C THR A 99 2.19 0.58 -2.80
N VAL A 100 3.03 -0.30 -2.27
CA VAL A 100 2.69 -1.73 -2.12
C VAL A 100 2.72 -2.07 -0.64
N LEU A 101 1.70 -2.79 -0.17
CA LEU A 101 1.57 -3.24 1.22
C LEU A 101 1.32 -4.74 1.27
N ASP A 102 1.98 -5.45 2.19
CA ASP A 102 1.75 -6.86 2.52
C ASP A 102 0.50 -7.04 3.42
N VAL A 103 -0.62 -6.44 2.98
CA VAL A 103 -1.95 -6.66 3.54
C VAL A 103 -2.97 -6.88 2.43
N PRO A 104 -4.01 -7.71 2.64
CA PRO A 104 -5.11 -7.83 1.70
C PRO A 104 -5.83 -6.49 1.47
N ALA A 105 -6.27 -6.28 0.23
CA ALA A 105 -7.02 -5.09 -0.16
C ALA A 105 -8.27 -4.86 0.70
N GLY A 106 -8.31 -3.70 1.36
CA GLY A 106 -9.43 -3.25 2.16
C GLY A 106 -10.43 -2.36 1.39
N PRO A 107 -11.41 -1.76 2.09
CA PRO A 107 -12.27 -0.73 1.50
C PRO A 107 -11.44 0.45 0.98
N PHE A 108 -11.82 0.95 -0.19
CA PHE A 108 -11.08 1.98 -0.89
C PHE A 108 -11.84 3.31 -0.90
N LEU A 109 -11.36 4.28 -0.11
CA LEU A 109 -11.97 5.60 0.06
C LEU A 109 -10.88 6.68 0.23
N PRO A 110 -10.01 6.89 -0.77
CA PRO A 110 -8.82 7.74 -0.61
C PRO A 110 -9.16 9.20 -0.26
N THR A 111 -10.32 9.69 -0.71
CA THR A 111 -10.80 11.06 -0.47
C THR A 111 -12.11 11.10 0.35
N GLY A 112 -12.48 9.97 0.97
CA GLY A 112 -13.76 9.80 1.67
C GLY A 112 -14.90 9.33 0.75
N PRO A 113 -16.16 9.37 1.24
CA PRO A 113 -17.31 8.92 0.46
C PRO A 113 -17.56 9.85 -0.73
N VAL A 114 -17.75 9.28 -1.92
CA VAL A 114 -18.14 10.01 -3.12
C VAL A 114 -19.67 10.14 -3.14
N PRO A 115 -20.24 11.34 -2.93
CA PRO A 115 -21.67 11.49 -2.93
C PRO A 115 -22.22 11.47 -4.37
N ASP A 116 -23.51 11.13 -4.50
CA ASP A 116 -24.20 11.16 -5.78
C ASP A 116 -24.22 12.60 -6.37
N PRO A 117 -23.65 12.83 -7.57
CA PRO A 117 -23.61 14.16 -8.18
C PRO A 117 -25.00 14.76 -8.43
N GLU A 118 -26.03 13.93 -8.66
CA GLU A 118 -27.40 14.42 -8.92
C GLU A 118 -27.98 15.13 -7.70
N THR A 119 -27.57 14.74 -6.48
CA THR A 119 -27.99 15.38 -5.23
C THR A 119 -27.59 16.86 -5.16
N TYR A 120 -26.55 17.24 -5.91
CA TYR A 120 -26.03 18.60 -5.99
C TYR A 120 -26.33 19.30 -7.32
N GLY A 121 -27.11 18.69 -8.21
CA GLY A 121 -27.43 19.26 -9.53
C GLY A 121 -26.26 19.19 -10.51
N TYR A 122 -25.43 18.14 -10.42
CA TYR A 122 -24.38 17.84 -11.38
C TYR A 122 -24.72 16.58 -12.19
N ALA A 123 -24.34 16.56 -13.47
CA ALA A 123 -24.32 15.36 -14.30
C ALA A 123 -23.07 14.50 -14.04
N ARG A 124 -21.96 15.15 -13.67
CA ARG A 124 -20.72 14.51 -13.21
C ARG A 124 -20.14 15.27 -12.03
N GLY A 125 -19.71 14.54 -10.99
CA GLY A 125 -19.04 15.10 -9.82
C GLY A 125 -17.60 15.52 -10.10
N ALA A 126 -16.98 16.27 -9.18
CA ALA A 126 -15.54 16.54 -9.27
C ALA A 126 -14.69 15.29 -8.94
N THR A 127 -15.29 14.32 -8.24
CA THR A 127 -14.69 13.02 -7.96
C THR A 127 -15.66 11.92 -8.37
N GLU A 128 -15.16 10.86 -8.96
CA GLU A 128 -15.92 9.66 -9.31
C GLU A 128 -15.21 8.42 -8.76
N LEU A 129 -15.99 7.42 -8.32
CA LEU A 129 -15.48 6.12 -7.95
C LEU A 129 -15.91 5.11 -9.00
N VAL A 130 -14.95 4.53 -9.71
CA VAL A 130 -15.19 3.63 -10.84
C VAL A 130 -14.37 2.35 -10.72
N THR A 131 -14.78 1.32 -11.45
CA THR A 131 -13.99 0.10 -11.64
C THR A 131 -13.31 0.19 -13.00
N VAL A 132 -12.00 -0.06 -13.03
CA VAL A 132 -11.18 -0.07 -14.25
C VAL A 132 -10.37 -1.37 -14.22
N GLY A 133 -10.63 -2.28 -15.16
CA GLY A 133 -10.11 -3.65 -15.07
C GLY A 133 -10.53 -4.32 -13.75
N ASP A 134 -9.55 -4.89 -13.05
CA ASP A 134 -9.74 -5.50 -11.73
C ASP A 134 -9.49 -4.52 -10.56
N ALA A 135 -9.16 -3.25 -10.86
CA ALA A 135 -8.89 -2.22 -9.87
C ALA A 135 -10.11 -1.31 -9.59
N ILE A 136 -10.11 -0.69 -8.41
CA ILE A 136 -11.04 0.39 -8.06
C ILE A 136 -10.28 1.71 -8.13
N CYS A 137 -10.80 2.68 -8.88
CA CYS A 137 -10.16 3.98 -9.07
C CYS A 137 -11.07 5.13 -8.63
N SER A 138 -10.48 6.10 -7.92
CA SER A 138 -11.05 7.40 -7.60
C SER A 138 -10.47 8.42 -8.59
N LEU A 139 -11.30 8.88 -9.50
CA LEU A 139 -10.95 9.85 -10.54
C LEU A 139 -11.27 11.25 -10.04
N ASN A 140 -10.35 12.20 -10.21
CA ASN A 140 -10.54 13.58 -9.83
C ASN A 140 -10.47 14.46 -11.07
N TYR A 141 -11.56 15.17 -11.35
CA TYR A 141 -11.67 16.11 -12.46
C TYR A 141 -11.43 17.54 -11.96
N ALA A 142 -11.01 18.42 -12.87
CA ALA A 142 -10.76 19.81 -12.51
C ALA A 142 -12.04 20.53 -12.06
N GLN A 143 -13.19 20.19 -12.65
CA GLN A 143 -14.50 20.80 -12.35
C GLN A 143 -15.63 19.77 -12.51
N PRO A 144 -16.72 19.88 -11.73
CA PRO A 144 -17.94 19.10 -11.97
C PRO A 144 -18.68 19.60 -13.22
N VAL A 145 -19.51 18.74 -13.81
CA VAL A 145 -20.37 19.10 -14.96
C VAL A 145 -21.79 19.35 -14.46
N PRO A 146 -22.36 20.57 -14.61
CA PRO A 146 -23.74 20.86 -14.23
C PRO A 146 -24.77 19.97 -14.94
N SER A 147 -25.86 19.62 -14.25
CA SER A 147 -26.96 18.88 -14.89
C SER A 147 -27.48 19.60 -16.14
N GLY A 148 -27.72 18.85 -17.21
CA GLY A 148 -28.19 19.36 -18.49
C GLY A 148 -27.09 19.86 -19.43
N GLN A 149 -25.83 19.85 -19.00
CA GLN A 149 -24.68 19.98 -19.92
C GLN A 149 -24.21 18.58 -20.38
N PRO A 150 -23.70 18.46 -21.62
CA PRO A 150 -23.10 17.21 -22.06
C PRO A 150 -21.86 16.91 -21.21
N VAL A 151 -21.75 15.67 -20.74
CA VAL A 151 -20.52 15.15 -20.16
C VAL A 151 -19.62 14.73 -21.32
N ASP A 152 -18.39 15.22 -21.32
CA ASP A 152 -17.34 14.73 -22.22
C ASP A 152 -16.76 13.44 -21.63
N GLU A 153 -17.06 12.31 -22.29
CA GLU A 153 -16.58 10.98 -21.89
C GLU A 153 -15.09 10.78 -22.18
N ASP A 154 -14.51 11.60 -23.07
CA ASP A 154 -13.10 11.56 -23.42
C ASP A 154 -12.25 12.52 -22.56
N GLU A 155 -12.88 13.28 -21.65
CA GLU A 155 -12.16 14.16 -20.73
C GLU A 155 -11.31 13.34 -19.76
N GLN A 156 -9.99 13.55 -19.81
CA GLN A 156 -9.09 12.92 -18.85
C GLN A 156 -9.23 13.55 -17.46
N PRO A 157 -9.24 12.75 -16.39
CA PRO A 157 -9.21 13.28 -15.04
C PRO A 157 -7.88 14.03 -14.79
N ALA A 158 -7.94 15.05 -13.95
CA ALA A 158 -6.76 15.78 -13.48
C ALA A 158 -5.81 14.89 -12.66
N GLY A 159 -6.35 13.86 -12.01
CA GLY A 159 -5.57 12.80 -11.37
C GLY A 159 -6.44 11.60 -11.03
N ALA A 160 -5.79 10.47 -10.79
CA ALA A 160 -6.44 9.23 -10.42
C ALA A 160 -5.68 8.58 -9.27
N PHE A 161 -6.43 7.98 -8.35
CA PHE A 161 -5.92 7.11 -7.30
C PHE A 161 -6.56 5.75 -7.54
N CYS A 162 -5.80 4.67 -7.63
CA CYS A 162 -6.30 3.33 -7.92
C CYS A 162 -5.77 2.32 -6.89
N GLN A 163 -6.59 1.31 -6.58
CA GLN A 163 -6.22 0.18 -5.73
C GLN A 163 -6.50 -1.13 -6.46
N LEU A 164 -5.51 -2.02 -6.46
CA LEU A 164 -5.59 -3.40 -6.89
C LEU A 164 -5.20 -4.33 -5.73
N GLY A 165 -5.98 -5.38 -5.50
CA GLY A 165 -5.62 -6.44 -4.55
C GLY A 165 -5.16 -7.69 -5.28
N SER A 166 -4.03 -8.27 -4.90
CA SER A 166 -3.56 -9.57 -5.42
C SER A 166 -2.99 -10.42 -4.29
N GLY A 167 -3.67 -11.54 -4.00
CA GLY A 167 -3.34 -12.40 -2.87
C GLY A 167 -3.43 -11.67 -1.52
N GLU A 168 -2.35 -11.70 -0.75
CA GLU A 168 -2.22 -11.01 0.54
C GLU A 168 -1.63 -9.59 0.41
N ARG A 169 -1.57 -9.04 -0.81
CA ARG A 169 -0.99 -7.72 -1.10
C ARG A 169 -2.00 -6.73 -1.63
N THR A 170 -1.76 -5.47 -1.31
CA THR A 170 -2.45 -4.31 -1.87
C THR A 170 -1.47 -3.46 -2.64
N PHE A 171 -1.83 -3.13 -3.88
CA PHE A 171 -1.09 -2.24 -4.75
C PHE A 171 -1.92 -0.97 -4.93
N LEU A 172 -1.34 0.17 -4.60
CA LEU A 172 -1.93 1.48 -4.74
C LEU A 172 -1.07 2.28 -5.73
N ALA A 173 -1.73 3.03 -6.61
CA ALA A 173 -1.04 3.99 -7.45
C ALA A 173 -1.86 5.26 -7.51
N SER A 174 -1.20 6.40 -7.37
CA SER A 174 -1.81 7.71 -7.51
C SER A 174 -0.99 8.58 -8.43
N GLY A 175 -1.62 9.25 -9.38
CA GLY A 175 -0.89 10.00 -10.37
C GLY A 175 -1.70 11.07 -11.09
N SER A 176 -0.98 11.86 -11.86
CA SER A 176 -1.52 12.89 -12.75
C SER A 176 -0.83 12.83 -14.11
N GLY A 177 -1.52 13.26 -15.16
CA GLY A 177 -1.02 13.17 -16.53
C GLY A 177 -1.00 11.74 -17.11
N VAL A 178 -1.63 10.78 -16.42
CA VAL A 178 -1.74 9.38 -16.84
C VAL A 178 -3.21 8.98 -16.88
N ALA A 179 -3.61 8.27 -17.93
CA ALA A 179 -4.97 7.74 -18.05
C ALA A 179 -5.22 6.65 -16.99
N PRO A 180 -6.45 6.49 -16.47
CA PRO A 180 -6.76 5.48 -15.45
C PRO A 180 -6.38 4.06 -15.87
N ASP A 181 -6.65 3.67 -17.13
CA ASP A 181 -6.28 2.34 -17.65
C ASP A 181 -4.76 2.10 -17.55
N ALA A 182 -3.94 3.10 -17.86
CA ALA A 182 -2.49 2.98 -17.76
C ALA A 182 -2.00 2.88 -16.31
N ILE A 183 -2.71 3.48 -15.34
CA ILE A 183 -2.42 3.25 -13.91
C ILE A 183 -2.76 1.80 -13.51
N VAL A 184 -3.84 1.24 -14.03
CA VAL A 184 -4.19 -0.16 -13.78
C VAL A 184 -3.17 -1.10 -14.40
N ASP A 185 -2.72 -0.86 -15.63
CA ASP A 185 -1.65 -1.63 -16.28
C ASP A 185 -0.36 -1.64 -15.43
N ILE A 186 -0.02 -0.51 -14.79
CA ILE A 186 1.10 -0.42 -13.84
C ILE A 186 0.87 -1.36 -12.65
N LEU A 187 -0.30 -1.28 -12.01
CA LEU A 187 -0.63 -2.10 -10.83
C LEU A 187 -0.63 -3.59 -11.17
N GLU A 188 -1.20 -3.98 -12.31
CA GLU A 188 -1.21 -5.36 -12.79
C GLU A 188 0.22 -5.87 -13.03
N SER A 189 1.09 -5.05 -13.66
CA SER A 189 2.48 -5.43 -13.91
C SER A 189 3.33 -5.68 -12.64
N LEU A 190 2.90 -5.11 -11.50
CA LEU A 190 3.54 -5.31 -10.19
C LEU A 190 2.95 -6.50 -9.43
N ALA A 191 1.74 -6.91 -9.79
CA ALA A 191 1.00 -7.98 -9.12
C ALA A 191 1.28 -9.38 -9.70
N ASP A 192 1.89 -9.46 -10.88
CA ASP A 192 2.31 -10.67 -11.59
C ASP A 192 3.66 -11.24 -11.10
#